data_AF-A0A536V9F3-F1
#
_entry.id   AF-A0A536V9F3-F1
#
_cell.length_a   1.000
_cell.length_b   1.000
_cell.length_c   1.000
_cell.angle_alpha   90.00
_cell.angle_beta   90.00
_cell.angle_gamma   90.00
#
_symmetry.space_group_name_H-M   'P 1'
#
loop_
_entity.id
_entity.type
_entity.pdbx_description
1 polymer ?
#
loop_
_entity_poly.entity_id
_entity_poly.type
_entity_poly.pdbx_seq_one_letter_code
_entity_poly.pdbx_strand_id
1 'polypeptide(L)' 'MTDPTFSELERNGWQRNAAKYDSVDLPATRQAFAPLLDSVGALRGRHVLELASGTGHLAAEAVARGATVVG' A
#
# COMPACT_ATOMS: atom_id res chain seq x y z
N MET A 1 -20.82 17.62 21.33
CA MET A 1 -20.30 16.63 20.38
C MET A 1 -18.95 16.17 20.90
N THR A 2 -18.66 14.88 20.90
CA THR A 2 -17.36 14.36 21.33
C THR A 2 -16.34 14.62 20.22
N ASP A 3 -15.14 15.03 20.59
CA ASP A 3 -14.04 15.17 19.63
C ASP A 3 -13.73 13.81 18.98
N PRO A 4 -13.39 13.77 17.68
CA PRO A 4 -13.04 12.53 17.01
C PRO A 4 -11.78 11.92 17.61
N THR A 5 -11.77 10.59 17.71
CA THR A 5 -10.58 9.85 18.14
C THR A 5 -9.46 9.96 17.11
N PHE A 6 -8.21 9.76 17.54
CA PHE A 6 -7.07 9.74 16.63
C PHE A 6 -7.24 8.76 15.46
N SER A 7 -7.74 7.55 15.74
CA SER A 7 -7.99 6.54 14.70
C SER A 7 -9.03 6.98 13.66
N GLU A 8 -10.04 7.74 14.07
CA GLU A 8 -11.03 8.30 13.14
C GLU A 8 -10.43 9.43 12.31
N LEU A 9 -9.60 10.28 12.92
CA LEU A 9 -8.89 11.35 12.23
C LEU A 9 -7.97 10.78 11.14
N GLU A 10 -7.14 9.78 11.48
CA GLU A 10 -6.23 9.12 10.55
C GLU A 10 -6.99 8.43 9.42
N ARG A 11 -7.97 7.58 9.75
CA ARG A 11 -8.77 6.87 8.74
C ARG A 11 -9.44 7.84 7.78
N ASN A 12 -10.07 8.89 8.29
CA ASN A 12 -10.73 9.88 7.46
C ASN A 12 -9.72 10.70 6.64
N GLY A 13 -8.52 10.95 7.17
CA GLY A 13 -7.42 11.59 6.45
C GLY A 13 -6.99 10.79 5.22
N TRP A 14 -6.70 9.50 5.40
CA TRP A 14 -6.34 8.62 4.30
C TRP A 14 -7.43 8.51 3.23
N GLN A 15 -8.70 8.42 3.65
CA GLN A 15 -9.83 8.38 2.70
C GLN A 15 -9.95 9.67 1.87
N ARG A 16 -9.76 10.85 2.48
CA ARG A 16 -9.78 12.12 1.74
C ARG A 16 -8.63 12.24 0.73
N ASN A 17 -7.47 11.67 1.05
CA ASN A 17 -6.26 11.84 0.25
C ASN A 17 -6.10 10.79 -0.85
N ALA A 18 -6.79 9.65 -0.75
CA ALA A 18 -6.64 8.51 -1.67
C ALA A 18 -6.69 8.90 -3.15
N ALA A 19 -7.64 9.76 -3.56
CA ALA A 19 -7.80 10.18 -4.96
C ALA A 19 -6.61 11.00 -5.52
N LYS A 20 -5.78 11.60 -4.65
CA LYS A 20 -4.63 12.41 -5.06
C LYS A 20 -3.29 11.73 -4.80
N TYR A 21 -3.30 10.62 -4.07
CA TYR A 21 -2.11 9.92 -3.59
C TYR A 21 -1.12 9.63 -4.73
N ASP A 22 -1.62 9.12 -5.85
CA ASP A 22 -0.83 8.77 -7.02
C ASP A 22 -0.10 9.98 -7.66
N SER A 23 -0.70 11.17 -7.57
CA SER A 23 -0.11 12.40 -8.14
C SER A 23 0.85 13.12 -7.19
N VAL A 24 0.71 12.91 -5.88
CA VAL A 24 1.43 13.67 -4.86
C VAL A 24 2.52 12.81 -4.20
N ASP A 25 2.15 11.65 -3.67
CA ASP A 25 3.00 10.87 -2.77
C ASP A 25 3.70 9.71 -3.49
N LEU A 26 3.03 9.09 -4.48
CA LEU A 26 3.58 7.97 -5.22
C LEU A 26 4.91 8.27 -5.93
N PRO A 27 5.13 9.44 -6.58
CA PRO A 27 6.40 9.74 -7.23
C PRO A 27 7.59 9.74 -6.27
N ALA A 28 7.35 10.09 -5.00
CA ALA A 28 8.36 10.17 -3.95
C ALA A 28 8.63 8.84 -3.25
N THR A 29 7.76 7.84 -3.40
CA THR A 29 7.82 6.58 -2.64
C THR A 29 7.97 5.33 -3.50
N ARG A 30 7.51 5.34 -4.76
CA ARG A 30 7.46 4.16 -5.63
C ARG A 30 8.79 3.45 -5.85
N GLN A 31 9.90 4.16 -5.77
CA GLN A 31 11.25 3.59 -5.88
C GLN A 31 11.58 2.58 -4.77
N ALA A 32 10.83 2.61 -3.67
CA ALA A 32 11.01 1.67 -2.56
C ALA A 32 10.34 0.31 -2.80
N PHE A 33 9.38 0.20 -3.72
CA PHE A 33 8.60 -1.03 -3.89
C PHE A 33 9.49 -2.21 -4.30
N ALA A 34 10.33 -2.01 -5.31
CA ALA A 34 11.22 -3.06 -5.78
C ALA A 34 12.19 -3.59 -4.71
N PRO A 35 12.99 -2.74 -4.02
CA PRO A 35 13.91 -3.23 -2.99
C PRO A 35 13.18 -3.86 -1.79
N LEU A 36 11.99 -3.38 -1.43
CA LEU A 36 11.18 -4.01 -0.38
C LEU A 36 10.76 -5.43 -0.77
N LEU A 37 10.22 -5.60 -1.99
CA LEU A 37 9.80 -6.92 -2.48
C LEU A 37 10.99 -7.87 -2.68
N ASP A 38 12.14 -7.35 -3.10
CA ASP A 38 13.38 -8.13 -3.23
C ASP A 38 13.87 -8.66 -1.86
N SER A 39 13.69 -7.87 -0.79
CA SER A 39 14.10 -8.27 0.56
C SER A 39 13.33 -9.47 1.12
N VAL A 40 12.13 -9.75 0.60
CA VAL A 40 11.28 -10.89 0.98
C VAL A 40 11.68 -12.18 0.22
N GLY A 41 12.49 -12.04 -0.84
CA GLY A 41 12.91 -13.12 -1.72
C GLY A 41 11.88 -13.45 -2.81
N ALA A 42 12.03 -14.61 -3.45
CA ALA A 42 11.20 -15.01 -4.58
C ALA A 42 9.70 -15.08 -4.22
N LEU A 43 8.88 -14.28 -4.92
CA LEU A 43 7.44 -14.15 -4.66
C LEU A 43 6.56 -15.13 -5.46
N ARG A 44 7.10 -15.76 -6.50
CA ARG A 44 6.34 -16.67 -7.37
C ARG A 44 5.71 -17.81 -6.55
N GLY A 45 4.39 -17.93 -6.65
CA GLY A 45 3.61 -18.97 -5.96
C GLY A 45 3.40 -18.71 -4.46
N ARG A 46 3.79 -17.54 -3.94
CA ARG A 46 3.54 -17.17 -2.55
C ARG A 46 2.20 -16.46 -2.39
N HIS A 47 1.58 -16.67 -1.24
CA HIS A 47 0.43 -15.89 -0.77
C HIS A 47 0.92 -14.78 0.14
N VAL A 48 0.55 -13.53 -0.15
CA VAL A 48 0.98 -12.34 0.57
C VAL A 48 -0.24 -11.62 1.13
N LEU A 49 -0.17 -11.25 2.40
CA LEU A 49 -1.10 -10.31 3.03
C LEU A 49 -0.41 -8.94 3.09
N GLU A 50 -0.98 -7.94 2.43
CA GLU A 50 -0.54 -6.55 2.52
C GLU A 50 -1.49 -5.76 3.42
N LEU A 51 -0.95 -5.18 4.49
CA LEU A 51 -1.72 -4.35 5.40
C LEU A 51 -1.52 -2.87 5.04
N ALA A 52 -2.60 -2.09 5.10
CA ALA A 52 -2.61 -0.68 4.69
C ALA A 52 -2.20 -0.49 3.22
N SER A 53 -2.71 -1.37 2.35
CA SER A 53 -2.42 -1.46 0.92
C SER A 53 -2.81 -0.23 0.10
N GLY A 54 -3.60 0.70 0.67
CA GLY A 54 -3.87 2.00 0.06
C GLY A 54 -4.48 1.88 -1.35
N THR A 55 -3.88 2.53 -2.34
CA THR A 55 -4.29 2.43 -3.75
C THR A 55 -3.75 1.19 -4.47
N GLY A 56 -2.99 0.33 -3.79
CA GLY A 56 -2.64 -1.02 -4.25
C GLY A 56 -1.39 -1.14 -5.13
N HIS A 57 -0.53 -0.12 -5.18
CA HIS A 57 0.64 -0.14 -6.08
C HIS A 57 1.69 -1.21 -5.72
N LEU A 58 1.99 -1.40 -4.43
CA LEU A 58 2.93 -2.44 -3.99
C LEU A 58 2.35 -3.85 -4.22
N ALA A 59 1.06 -4.06 -3.90
CA ALA A 59 0.32 -5.28 -4.24
C ALA A 59 0.43 -5.60 -5.73
N ALA A 60 0.22 -4.61 -6.59
CA ALA A 60 0.28 -4.80 -8.04
C ALA A 60 1.69 -5.25 -8.48
N GLU A 61 2.76 -4.66 -7.92
CA GLU A 61 4.13 -5.12 -8.19
C GLU A 61 4.39 -6.54 -7.69
N ALA A 62 3.87 -6.91 -6.51
CA ALA A 62 3.99 -8.26 -5.98
C ALA A 62 3.25 -9.29 -6.86
N VAL A 63 2.05 -8.96 -7.34
CA VAL A 63 1.28 -9.78 -8.29
C VAL A 63 2.05 -9.93 -9.62
N ALA A 64 2.64 -8.85 -10.13
CA ALA A 64 3.46 -8.90 -11.35
C ALA A 64 4.69 -9.84 -11.21
N ARG A 65 5.18 -10.03 -9.98
CA ARG A 65 6.27 -10.98 -9.63
C ARG A 65 5.77 -12.41 -9.37
N GLY A 66 4.46 -12.65 -9.48
CA GLY A 66 3.84 -13.98 -9.37
C GLY A 66 3.33 -14.34 -7.98
N ALA A 67 3.14 -13.37 -7.09
CA ALA A 67 2.42 -13.58 -5.84
C ALA A 67 0.89 -13.59 -6.05
N THR A 68 0.19 -14.23 -5.11
CA THR A 68 -1.24 -14.04 -4.88
C THR A 68 -1.39 -13.11 -3.67
N VAL A 69 -1.99 -11.94 -3.85
CA VAL A 69 -2.07 -10.91 -2.80
C VAL A 69 -3.49 -10.78 -2.26
N VAL A 70 -3.62 -10.68 -0.94
CA VAL A 70 -4.78 -10.14 -0.23
C VAL A 70 -4.35 -8.79 0.34
N GLY A 71 -5.02 -7.71 -0.06
CA GLY A 71 -4.75 -6.35 0.36
C GLY A 71 -5.84 -5.78 1.25
#